data_AF-A0A7W3NAI1-F1
#
_entry.id   AF-A0A7W3NAI1-F1
#
_cell.length_a   1.000
_cell.length_b   1.000
_cell.length_c   1.000
_cell.angle_alpha   90.00
_cell.angle_beta   90.00
_cell.angle_gamma   90.00
#
_symmetry.space_group_name_H-M   'P 1'
#
loop_
_entity.id
_entity.type
_entity.pdbx_description
1 polymer ?
#
loop_
_entity_poly.entity_id
_entity_poly.type
_entity_poly.pdbx_seq_one_letter_code
_entity_poly.pdbx_strand_id
1 'polypeptide(L)'
;MTQITTFTLTGRFGKKIKKFSTNLINAHLIHTIASDAHNVLGIHFHTREASEFIATQYGMDTLYMFYENAEAIINCYACFKDTPEKIKKKKFLGIF
;
A
#
# COMPACT_ATOMS: atom_id res chain seq x y z
N MET A 1 0.00 -8.07 -10.67
CA MET A 1 0.27 -8.18 -9.22
C MET A 1 1.24 -7.09 -8.85
N THR A 2 0.99 -6.35 -7.77
CA THR A 2 1.80 -5.20 -7.35
C THR A 2 1.91 -5.15 -5.84
N GLN A 3 3.03 -4.63 -5.36
CA GLN A 3 3.37 -4.49 -3.95
C GLN A 3 3.70 -3.04 -3.65
N ILE A 4 3.36 -2.55 -2.45
CA ILE A 4 3.74 -1.22 -1.99
C ILE A 4 4.64 -1.27 -0.76
N THR A 5 5.68 -0.44 -0.76
CA THR A 5 6.70 -0.43 0.29
C THR A 5 6.16 0.25 1.54
N THR A 6 6.23 -0.41 2.71
CA THR A 6 5.72 0.09 4.01
C THR A 6 6.28 1.48 4.37
N PHE A 7 7.56 1.73 4.05
CA PHE A 7 8.25 3.00 4.26
C PHE A 7 7.57 4.18 3.53
N THR A 8 6.91 3.91 2.39
CA THR A 8 6.16 4.94 1.63
C THR A 8 4.85 5.32 2.34
N LEU A 9 4.21 4.36 3.01
CA LEU A 9 2.92 4.54 3.69
C LEU A 9 3.06 5.32 5.00
N THR A 10 4.16 5.10 5.72
CA THR A 10 4.47 5.84 6.94
C THR A 10 4.94 7.27 6.67
N GLY A 11 5.15 7.65 5.41
CA GLY A 11 5.46 9.03 4.99
C GLY A 11 6.92 9.41 5.07
N ARG A 12 7.83 8.46 5.28
CA ARG A 12 9.25 8.73 5.43
C ARG A 12 9.98 9.08 4.13
N PHE A 13 9.45 8.66 2.98
CA PHE A 13 9.86 9.18 1.67
C PHE A 13 9.19 10.52 1.30
N GLY A 14 8.42 11.12 2.21
CA GLY A 14 7.81 12.44 2.03
C GLY A 14 6.36 12.41 1.57
N LYS A 15 5.68 13.56 1.75
CA LYS A 15 4.22 13.71 1.58
C LYS A 15 3.72 13.40 0.17
N LYS A 16 4.50 13.72 -0.87
CA LYS A 16 4.13 13.45 -2.27
C LYS A 16 4.05 11.95 -2.54
N ILE A 17 5.05 11.20 -2.10
CA ILE A 17 5.11 9.74 -2.27
C ILE A 17 4.00 9.09 -1.45
N LYS A 18 3.83 9.45 -0.18
CA LYS A 18 2.71 8.95 0.63
C LYS A 18 1.35 9.19 -0.03
N LYS A 19 1.10 10.38 -0.55
CA LYS A 19 -0.16 10.71 -1.26
C LYS A 19 -0.35 9.85 -2.52
N PHE A 20 0.71 9.59 -3.27
CA PHE A 20 0.62 8.73 -4.44
C PHE A 20 0.35 7.28 -4.03
N SER A 21 1.03 6.78 -3.00
CA SER A 21 0.81 5.47 -2.40
C SER A 21 -0.66 5.28 -1.98
N THR A 22 -1.24 6.25 -1.29
CA THR A 22 -2.66 6.20 -0.88
C THR A 22 -3.61 6.22 -2.06
N ASN A 23 -3.26 6.92 -3.16
CA ASN A 23 -4.08 6.92 -4.38
C ASN A 23 -4.08 5.55 -5.07
N LEU A 24 -2.96 4.83 -5.04
CA LEU A 24 -2.86 3.47 -5.60
C LEU A 24 -3.73 2.49 -4.80
N ILE A 25 -3.72 2.58 -3.46
CA ILE A 25 -4.58 1.73 -2.61
C ILE A 25 -6.06 2.03 -2.89
N ASN A 26 -6.45 3.30 -2.92
CA ASN A 26 -7.83 3.72 -3.21
C ASN A 26 -8.34 3.29 -4.59
N ALA A 27 -7.43 3.05 -5.54
CA ALA A 27 -7.75 2.64 -6.89
C ALA A 27 -7.72 1.11 -7.06
N HIS A 28 -7.61 0.35 -5.96
CA HIS A 28 -7.49 -1.12 -5.99
C HIS A 28 -6.28 -1.60 -6.82
N LEU A 29 -5.21 -0.79 -6.88
CA LEU A 29 -4.02 -1.08 -7.68
C LEU A 29 -2.88 -1.70 -6.86
N ILE A 30 -3.06 -1.88 -5.56
CA ILE A 30 -2.10 -2.51 -4.64
C ILE A 30 -2.71 -3.80 -4.13
N HIS A 31 -1.90 -4.85 -4.04
CA HIS A 31 -2.37 -6.17 -3.70
C HIS A 31 -1.62 -6.81 -2.52
N THR A 32 -0.43 -6.29 -2.20
CA THR A 32 0.39 -6.69 -1.05
C THR A 32 1.19 -5.50 -0.50
N ILE A 33 1.66 -5.63 0.74
CA ILE A 33 2.64 -4.74 1.35
C ILE A 33 3.93 -5.52 1.64
N ALA A 34 5.08 -4.88 1.53
CA ALA A 34 6.37 -5.45 1.94
C ALA A 34 7.29 -4.34 2.44
N SER A 35 8.27 -4.70 3.27
CA SER A 35 9.15 -3.71 3.89
C SER A 35 10.10 -3.03 2.93
N ASP A 36 10.59 -3.77 1.92
CA ASP A 36 11.73 -3.37 1.09
C ASP A 36 12.91 -2.89 1.96
N ALA A 37 13.11 -3.57 3.10
CA ALA A 37 14.13 -3.19 4.07
C ALA A 37 15.52 -3.55 3.53
N HIS A 38 16.41 -2.55 3.52
CA HIS A 38 17.80 -2.70 3.10
C HIS A 38 18.75 -2.88 4.30
N ASN A 39 18.40 -2.33 5.46
CA ASN A 39 19.16 -2.42 6.70
C ASN A 39 18.28 -2.05 7.93
N VAL A 40 18.87 -2.06 9.13
CA VAL A 40 18.15 -1.77 10.39
C VAL A 40 18.19 -0.31 10.84
N LEU A 41 19.00 0.55 10.23
CA LEU A 41 19.21 1.96 10.66
C LEU A 41 18.59 3.02 9.74
N GLY A 42 18.35 2.69 8.47
CA GLY A 42 17.87 3.58 7.41
C GLY A 42 16.54 3.13 6.84
N ILE A 43 16.53 2.49 5.66
CA ILE A 43 15.33 1.87 5.09
C ILE A 43 15.13 0.51 5.75
N HIS A 44 14.56 0.55 6.94
CA HIS A 44 14.10 -0.60 7.76
C HIS A 44 12.59 -0.86 7.64
N PHE A 45 12.10 -1.86 8.37
CA PHE A 45 10.87 -2.59 8.11
C PHE A 45 9.56 -1.79 8.11
N HIS A 46 9.27 -1.00 9.15
CA HIS A 46 8.01 -0.25 9.32
C HIS A 46 6.69 -1.02 9.12
N THR A 47 6.73 -2.36 9.22
CA THR A 47 5.56 -3.18 8.91
C THR A 47 4.43 -2.93 9.89
N ARG A 48 4.73 -2.78 11.19
CA ARG A 48 3.72 -2.52 12.21
C ARG A 48 3.01 -1.19 11.97
N GLU A 49 3.75 -0.11 11.83
CA GLU A 49 3.16 1.23 11.64
C GLU A 49 2.42 1.34 10.30
N ALA A 50 2.90 0.67 9.25
CA ALA A 50 2.18 0.59 7.98
C ALA A 50 0.86 -0.20 8.13
N SER A 51 0.86 -1.28 8.91
CA SER A 51 -0.34 -2.08 9.15
C SER A 51 -1.37 -1.33 9.98
N GLU A 52 -0.93 -0.65 11.05
CA GLU A 52 -1.78 0.24 11.85
C GLU A 52 -2.37 1.37 10.98
N PHE A 53 -1.56 1.97 10.09
CA PHE A 53 -2.03 2.95 9.13
C PHE A 53 -3.09 2.37 8.18
N ILE A 54 -2.87 1.19 7.62
CA ILE A 54 -3.82 0.55 6.71
C ILE A 54 -5.13 0.22 7.42
N ALA A 55 -5.07 -0.43 8.58
CA ALA A 55 -6.25 -0.75 9.38
C ALA A 55 -7.06 0.51 9.72
N THR A 56 -6.38 1.60 10.10
CA THR A 56 -7.03 2.86 10.47
C THR A 56 -7.65 3.58 9.27
N GLN A 57 -7.02 3.54 8.10
CA GLN A 57 -7.46 4.33 6.92
C GLN A 57 -8.37 3.56 5.96
N TYR A 58 -8.19 2.24 5.86
CA TYR A 58 -8.83 1.37 4.87
C TYR A 58 -9.59 0.19 5.49
N GLY A 59 -9.59 0.07 6.82
CA GLY A 59 -10.26 -1.01 7.54
C GLY A 59 -9.42 -2.29 7.65
N MET A 60 -9.88 -3.18 8.53
CA MET A 60 -9.22 -4.47 8.80
C MET A 60 -9.29 -5.40 7.58
N ASP A 61 -10.38 -5.38 6.82
CA ASP A 61 -10.55 -6.24 5.64
C ASP A 61 -9.45 -5.99 4.60
N THR A 62 -9.12 -4.72 4.34
CA THR A 62 -8.03 -4.35 3.44
C THR A 62 -6.67 -4.84 3.96
N LEU A 63 -6.43 -4.74 5.27
CA LEU A 63 -5.19 -5.23 5.87
C LEU A 63 -5.08 -6.76 5.73
N TYR A 64 -6.16 -7.48 6.05
CA TYR A 64 -6.19 -8.94 5.93
C TYR A 64 -6.04 -9.40 4.49
N MET A 65 -6.70 -8.75 3.54
CA MET A 65 -6.51 -9.01 2.11
C MET A 65 -5.03 -8.93 1.71
N PHE A 66 -4.27 -7.94 2.21
CA PHE A 66 -2.84 -7.85 1.90
C PHE A 66 -2.01 -8.97 2.53
N TYR A 67 -2.35 -9.40 3.74
CA TYR A 67 -1.66 -10.50 4.42
C TYR A 67 -1.98 -11.86 3.81
N GLU A 68 -3.26 -12.13 3.55
CA GLU A 68 -3.71 -13.34 2.86
C GLU A 68 -3.11 -13.43 1.46
N ASN A 69 -3.01 -12.31 0.74
CA ASN A 69 -2.31 -12.29 -0.55
C ASN A 69 -0.82 -12.62 -0.40
N ALA A 70 -0.14 -12.15 0.66
CA ALA A 70 1.25 -12.51 0.90
C ALA A 70 1.41 -14.02 1.18
N GLU A 71 0.51 -14.60 1.98
CA GLU A 71 0.47 -16.04 2.23
C GLU A 71 0.13 -16.85 0.97
N ALA A 72 -0.83 -16.39 0.18
CA ALA A 72 -1.21 -17.02 -1.09
C ALA A 72 -0.03 -17.08 -2.07
N ILE A 73 0.78 -16.01 -2.15
CA ILE A 73 1.99 -16.01 -2.99
C ILE A 73 2.97 -17.10 -2.55
N ILE A 74 3.23 -17.22 -1.24
CA ILE A 74 4.14 -18.22 -0.69
C ILE A 74 3.66 -19.64 -1.04
N ASN A 75 2.36 -19.87 -0.96
CA ASN A 75 1.75 -21.17 -1.24
C ASN A 75 1.43 -21.41 -2.72
N CYS A 76 1.80 -20.50 -3.62
CA CYS A 76 1.48 -20.57 -5.05
C CYS A 76 -0.04 -20.63 -5.34
N TYR A 77 -0.84 -19.98 -4.51
CA TYR A 77 -2.29 -19.85 -4.66
C TYR A 77 -2.68 -18.57 -5.39
N ALA A 78 -3.93 -18.52 -5.84
CA ALA A 78 -4.48 -17.31 -6.46
C ALA A 78 -4.69 -16.20 -5.42
N CYS A 79 -4.19 -15.00 -5.72
CA CYS A 79 -4.42 -13.81 -4.90
C CYS A 79 -5.80 -13.20 -5.13
N PHE A 80 -6.40 -12.67 -4.07
CA PHE A 80 -7.57 -11.80 -4.13
C PHE A 80 -7.22 -10.45 -4.77
N LYS A 81 -8.09 -9.96 -5.65
CA LYS A 81 -7.94 -8.69 -6.35
C LYS A 81 -9.30 -8.05 -6.57
N ASP A 82 -9.45 -6.82 -6.10
CA ASP A 82 -10.60 -5.99 -6.45
C ASP A 82 -10.50 -5.49 -7.90
N THR A 83 -11.62 -4.95 -8.40
CA THR A 83 -11.65 -4.34 -9.74
C THR A 83 -10.80 -3.07 -9.76
N PRO A 84 -9.74 -2.98 -10.59
CA PRO A 84 -8.86 -1.82 -10.61
C PRO A 84 -9.59 -0.58 -11.16
N GLU A 85 -9.36 0.55 -10.52
CA GLU A 85 -9.89 1.86 -10.94
C GLU A 85 -8.80 2.78 -11.50
N LYS A 86 -9.23 3.79 -12.28
CA LYS A 86 -8.32 4.86 -12.72
C LYS A 86 -8.10 5.85 -11.57
N ILE A 87 -6.83 6.15 -11.27
CA ILE A 87 -6.48 7.24 -10.35
C ILE A 87 -6.95 8.57 -10.93
N LYS A 88 -7.94 9.20 -10.28
CA LYS A 88 -8.41 10.54 -10.62
C LYS A 88 -7.46 11.58 -10.05
N LYS A 89 -6.92 12.47 -10.89
CA LYS A 89 -6.20 13.66 -10.42
C LYS A 89 -7.24 14.67 -9.92
N LYS A 90 -7.09 15.16 -8.68
CA LYS A 90 -7.88 16.29 -8.21
C LYS A 90 -7.43 17.54 -8.97
N LYS A 91 -8.36 18.18 -9.68
CA LYS A 91 -8.13 19.49 -10.29
C LYS A 91 -7.89 20.51 -9.18
N PHE A 92 -6.78 21.22 -9.23
CA PHE A 92 -6.54 22.34 -8.33
C PHE A 92 -7.12 23.59 -9.02
N LEU A 93 -8.17 24.19 -8.44
CA LEU A 93 -8.86 25.37 -8.98
C LEU A 93 -9.58 25.17 -10.34
N GLY A 94 -9.90 23.94 -10.73
CA GLY A 94 -10.62 23.67 -11.99
C GLY A 94 -9.75 23.76 -13.25
N ILE A 95 -8.47 24.06 -13.10
CA ILE A 95 -7.48 24.12 -14.18
C ILE A 95 -6.65 22.83 -14.08
N PHE A 96 -6.78 21.96 -15.09
CA PHE A 96 -6.23 20.59 -15.21
C PHE A 96 -6.97 19.50 -14.41
#